data_AF-A0A6G2VN28-F1
#
_entry.id   AF-A0A6G2VN28-F1
#
_cell.length_a   1.000
_cell.length_b   1.000
_cell.length_c   1.000
_cell.angle_alpha   90.00
_cell.angle_beta   90.00
_cell.angle_gamma   90.00
#
_symmetry.space_group_name_H-M   'P 1'
#
loop_
_entity.id
_entity.type
_entity.pdbx_description
1 polymer ?
#
loop_
_entity_poly.entity_id
_entity_poly.type
_entity_poly.pdbx_seq_one_letter_code
_entity_poly.pdbx_strand_id
1 'polypeptide(L)'
;ETCLAVPPGDAGALAAALSRLLADPALRARLGRAGRERVLDRFTWARAAQGTVAHYREAIARSAGPRRAEAPSPGRSAAPASVAGVSSESRATC
;
A
#
# COMPACT_ATOMS: atom_id res chain seq x y z
N GLU A 1 -3.33 -11.96 -17.05
CA GLU A 1 -4.00 -12.72 -15.96
C GLU A 1 -2.98 -13.01 -14.86
N THR A 2 -3.30 -12.83 -13.57
CA THR A 2 -2.35 -13.01 -12.46
C THR A 2 -2.74 -14.15 -11.49
N CYS A 3 -3.95 -14.69 -11.61
CA CYS A 3 -4.46 -15.76 -10.76
C CYS A 3 -5.57 -16.56 -11.46
N LEU A 4 -5.96 -17.68 -10.85
CA LEU A 4 -7.22 -18.38 -11.11
C LEU A 4 -8.14 -18.09 -9.92
N ALA A 5 -9.21 -17.32 -10.13
CA ALA A 5 -10.18 -17.02 -9.08
C ALA A 5 -11.22 -18.13 -8.97
N VAL A 6 -11.61 -18.46 -7.74
CA VAL A 6 -12.65 -19.47 -7.45
C VAL A 6 -13.73 -18.87 -6.55
N PRO A 7 -14.97 -19.37 -6.61
CA PRO A 7 -16.02 -18.95 -5.68
C PRO A 7 -15.63 -19.22 -4.22
N PRO A 8 -15.92 -18.30 -3.29
CA PRO A 8 -15.71 -18.55 -1.87
C PRO A 8 -16.50 -19.78 -1.40
N GLY A 9 -15.87 -20.65 -0.62
CA GLY A 9 -16.50 -21.85 -0.06
C GLY A 9 -16.62 -23.04 -1.02
N ASP A 10 -16.23 -22.89 -2.29
CA ASP A 10 -16.25 -23.99 -3.26
C ASP A 10 -14.91 -24.75 -3.26
N ALA A 11 -14.86 -25.83 -2.48
CA ALA A 11 -13.70 -26.70 -2.40
C ALA A 11 -13.42 -27.45 -3.72
N GLY A 12 -14.46 -27.77 -4.50
CA GLY A 12 -14.33 -28.48 -5.78
C GLY A 12 -13.67 -27.59 -6.84
N ALA A 13 -14.12 -26.34 -6.96
CA ALA A 13 -13.52 -25.36 -7.85
C ALA A 13 -12.06 -25.07 -7.47
N LEU A 14 -11.77 -24.96 -6.16
CA LEU A 14 -10.40 -24.79 -5.67
C LEU A 14 -9.51 -25.99 -6.04
N ALA A 15 -9.96 -27.21 -5.79
CA ALA A 15 -9.21 -28.43 -6.12
C ALA A 15 -8.92 -28.49 -7.62
N ALA A 16 -9.92 -28.23 -8.48
CA ALA A 16 -9.74 -28.22 -9.93
C ALA A 16 -8.72 -27.16 -10.39
N ALA A 17 -8.77 -25.95 -9.83
CA ALA A 17 -7.83 -24.89 -10.16
C ALA A 17 -6.39 -25.25 -9.75
N LEU A 18 -6.21 -25.84 -8.56
CA LEU A 18 -4.91 -26.31 -8.08
C LEU A 18 -4.38 -27.48 -8.93
N SER A 19 -5.20 -28.48 -9.23
CA SER A 19 -4.82 -29.61 -10.09
C SER A 19 -4.36 -29.13 -11.46
N ARG A 20 -5.05 -28.14 -12.06
CA ARG A 20 -4.63 -27.52 -13.32
C ARG A 20 -3.25 -26.87 -13.22
N LEU A 21 -3.00 -26.11 -12.16
CA LEU A 21 -1.70 -25.46 -11.95
C LEU A 21 -0.57 -26.45 -11.70
N LEU A 22 -0.84 -27.59 -11.07
CA LEU A 22 0.14 -28.64 -10.85
C LEU A 22 0.46 -29.36 -12.16
N ALA A 23 -0.56 -29.64 -12.99
CA ALA A 23 -0.42 -30.31 -14.27
C ALA A 23 0.21 -29.45 -15.38
N ASP A 24 0.10 -28.11 -15.29
CA ASP A 24 0.64 -27.18 -16.30
C ASP A 24 1.72 -26.24 -15.70
N PRO A 25 3.02 -26.60 -15.81
CA PRO A 25 4.12 -25.77 -15.36
C PRO A 25 4.23 -24.41 -16.07
N ALA A 26 3.83 -24.32 -17.34
CA ALA A 26 3.94 -23.09 -18.11
C ALA A 26 2.90 -22.06 -17.64
N LEU A 27 1.66 -22.50 -17.41
CA LEU A 27 0.62 -21.67 -16.80
C LEU A 27 1.05 -21.18 -15.41
N ARG A 28 1.57 -22.08 -14.57
CA ARG A 28 2.07 -21.74 -13.23
C ARG A 28 3.16 -20.67 -13.28
N ALA A 29 4.15 -20.82 -14.15
CA ALA A 29 5.22 -19.83 -14.32
C ALA A 29 4.70 -18.48 -14.82
N ARG A 30 3.78 -18.50 -15.79
CA ARG A 30 3.18 -17.29 -16.37
C ARG A 30 2.41 -16.49 -15.32
N LEU A 31 1.54 -17.15 -14.55
CA LEU A 31 0.75 -16.48 -13.51
C LEU A 31 1.64 -15.96 -12.37
N GLY A 32 2.66 -16.74 -11.96
CA GLY A 32 3.62 -16.33 -10.95
C GLY A 32 4.40 -15.06 -11.35
N ARG A 33 4.91 -15.03 -12.59
CA ARG A 33 5.59 -13.83 -13.13
C ARG A 33 4.66 -12.62 -13.16
N ALA A 34 3.47 -12.77 -13.75
CA ALA A 34 2.51 -11.68 -13.87
C ALA A 34 2.05 -11.16 -12.49
N GLY A 35 1.88 -12.05 -11.51
CA GLY A 35 1.56 -11.69 -10.13
C GLY A 35 2.68 -10.87 -9.49
N ARG A 36 3.94 -11.29 -9.65
CA ARG A 36 5.11 -10.56 -9.14
C ARG A 36 5.25 -9.18 -9.76
N GLU A 37 5.14 -9.08 -11.09
CA GLU A 37 5.16 -7.80 -11.81
C GLU A 37 4.08 -6.85 -11.27
N ARG A 38 2.84 -7.33 -11.10
CA ARG A 38 1.74 -6.53 -10.54
C ARG A 38 2.03 -6.01 -9.13
N VAL A 39 2.63 -6.82 -8.27
CA VAL A 39 2.97 -6.41 -6.89
C VAL A 39 4.05 -5.35 -6.88
N LEU A 40 5.15 -5.57 -7.60
CA LEU A 40 6.26 -4.63 -7.69
C LEU A 40 5.85 -3.32 -8.34
N ASP A 41 4.93 -3.38 -9.30
CA ASP A 41 4.30 -2.18 -9.79
C ASP A 41 3.45 -1.57 -8.68
N ARG A 42 2.33 -2.18 -8.30
CA ARG A 42 1.24 -1.41 -7.66
C ARG A 42 1.22 -1.43 -6.14
N PHE A 43 1.79 -2.45 -5.52
CA PHE A 43 1.57 -2.76 -4.10
C PHE A 43 2.83 -2.62 -3.25
N THR A 44 3.72 -1.71 -3.62
CA THR A 44 4.93 -1.42 -2.84
C THR A 44 4.65 -0.44 -1.70
N TRP A 45 5.42 -0.55 -0.61
CA TRP A 45 5.38 0.41 0.50
C TRP A 45 5.62 1.85 0.05
N ALA A 46 6.53 2.06 -0.90
CA ALA A 46 6.81 3.39 -1.45
C ALA A 46 5.55 3.98 -2.11
N ARG A 47 4.84 3.21 -2.94
CA ARG A 47 3.59 3.68 -3.57
C ARG A 47 2.48 3.90 -2.54
N ALA A 48 2.36 3.01 -1.55
CA ALA A 48 1.41 3.19 -0.45
C ALA A 48 1.68 4.50 0.31
N ALA A 49 2.92 4.77 0.70
CA ALA A 49 3.31 5.99 1.41
C ALA A 49 3.05 7.24 0.57
N GLN A 50 3.37 7.22 -0.72
CA GLN A 50 3.08 8.32 -1.65
C GLN A 50 1.57 8.63 -1.71
N GLY A 51 0.73 7.60 -1.83
CA GLY A 51 -0.73 7.73 -1.81
C GLY A 51 -1.25 8.31 -0.49
N THR A 52 -0.77 7.80 0.64
CA THR A 52 -1.14 8.32 1.97
C THR A 52 -0.76 9.80 2.12
N VAL A 53 0.45 10.20 1.73
CA VAL A 53 0.90 11.59 1.80
C VAL A 53 0.05 12.50 0.91
N ALA A 54 -0.31 12.05 -0.30
CA ALA A 54 -1.18 12.81 -1.18
C ALA A 54 -2.54 13.08 -0.51
N HIS A 55 -3.17 12.04 0.05
CA HIS A 55 -4.44 12.18 0.77
C HIS A 55 -4.34 13.08 2.01
N TYR A 56 -3.23 13.04 2.74
CA TYR A 56 -3.02 13.94 3.87
C TYR A 56 -2.88 15.41 3.43
N ARG A 57 -2.16 15.67 2.34
CA ARG A 57 -2.06 17.03 1.77
C ARG A 57 -3.44 17.54 1.34
N GLU A 58 -4.24 16.71 0.68
CA GLU A 58 -5.62 17.04 0.29
C GLU A 58 -6.50 17.33 1.52
N ALA A 59 -6.41 16.50 2.56
CA ALA A 59 -7.17 16.70 3.80
C ALA A 59 -6.78 18.00 4.52
N ILE A 60 -5.47 18.28 4.62
CA ILE A 60 -4.95 19.52 5.24
C ILE A 60 -5.38 20.75 4.43
N ALA A 61 -5.31 20.70 3.10
CA ALA A 61 -5.74 21.81 2.25
C ALA A 61 -7.23 22.10 2.41
N ARG A 62 -8.06 21.06 2.56
CA ARG A 62 -9.50 21.21 2.84
C ARG A 62 -9.80 21.74 4.23
N SER A 63 -9.01 21.38 5.24
CA SER A 63 -9.22 21.85 6.62
C SER A 63 -8.69 23.26 6.85
N ALA A 64 -7.74 23.73 6.03
CA ALA A 64 -7.19 25.08 6.06
C ALA A 64 -8.12 26.17 5.49
N GLY A 65 -9.44 25.92 5.43
CA GLY A 65 -10.47 26.96 5.21
C GLY A 65 -10.24 28.17 6.12
N PRO A 66 -10.77 29.36 5.77
CA PRO A 66 -10.34 30.64 6.34
C PRO A 66 -10.23 30.51 7.85
N ARG A 67 -9.00 30.60 8.37
CA ARG A 67 -8.74 30.63 9.82
C ARG A 67 -9.77 31.58 10.39
N ARG A 68 -10.73 31.05 11.16
CA ARG A 68 -11.54 31.88 12.04
C ARG A 68 -10.49 32.62 12.85
N ALA A 69 -10.35 33.93 12.61
CA ALA A 69 -9.19 34.71 13.03
C ALA A 69 -8.83 34.35 14.47
N GLU A 70 -7.78 33.54 14.62
CA GLU A 70 -7.33 33.11 15.92
C GLU A 70 -6.66 34.32 16.52
N ALA A 71 -7.31 34.93 17.51
CA ALA A 71 -6.73 35.99 18.31
C ALA A 71 -5.37 35.50 18.84
N PRO A 72 -4.33 36.35 18.86
CA PRO A 72 -2.99 35.93 19.19
C PRO A 72 -2.97 35.32 20.60
N SER A 73 -2.73 34.01 20.69
CA SER A 73 -2.54 33.33 21.96
C SER A 73 -1.15 33.70 22.50
N PRO A 74 -1.03 34.27 23.71
CA PRO A 74 0.27 34.62 24.26
C PRO A 74 1.00 33.34 24.68
N GLY A 75 2.14 33.08 24.03
CA GLY A 75 3.24 32.32 24.61
C GLY A 75 3.16 30.79 24.51
N ARG A 76 3.73 30.24 23.43
CA ARG A 76 4.56 29.03 23.53
C ARG A 76 5.83 29.24 22.70
N SER A 77 6.94 29.44 23.41
CA SER A 77 8.28 29.40 22.82
C SER A 77 8.56 27.99 22.29
N ALA A 78 8.95 27.90 21.02
CA ALA A 78 9.27 26.64 20.35
C ALA A 78 10.71 26.22 20.67
N ALA A 79 10.87 25.07 21.34
CA ALA A 79 12.15 24.36 21.36
C ALA A 79 12.29 23.53 20.07
N PRO A 80 13.47 23.49 19.42
CA PRO A 80 13.62 22.74 18.18
C PRO A 80 13.66 21.23 18.46
N ALA A 81 12.68 20.49 17.93
CA ALA A 81 12.74 19.04 17.86
C ALA A 81 13.65 18.63 16.69
N SER A 82 14.87 18.22 16.98
CA SER A 82 15.74 17.59 15.99
C SER A 82 15.20 16.20 15.66
N VAL A 83 14.74 16.00 14.43
CA VAL A 83 14.45 14.66 13.89
C VAL A 83 15.77 14.04 13.44
N ALA A 84 16.39 13.26 14.33
CA ALA A 84 17.53 12.41 13.97
C ALA A 84 17.05 11.28 13.04
N GLY A 85 17.91 10.95 12.06
CA GLY A 85 17.61 10.18 10.86
C GLY A 85 16.82 8.88 11.05
N VAL A 86 15.79 8.72 10.20
CA VAL A 86 15.20 7.41 9.92
C VAL A 86 16.14 6.68 8.97
N SER A 87 16.91 5.74 9.51
CA SER A 87 17.71 4.80 8.70
C SER A 87 16.78 4.00 7.78
N SER A 88 16.99 4.18 6.49
CA SER A 88 16.31 3.48 5.40
C SER A 88 16.76 2.01 5.38
N GLU A 89 16.07 1.12 6.10
CA GLU A 89 15.94 -0.30 5.71
C GLU A 89 14.92 -1.02 6.60
N SER A 90 13.64 -0.67 6.46
CA SER A 90 12.58 -1.54 6.97
C SER A 90 12.25 -2.60 5.92
N ARG A 91 12.93 -3.75 6.01
CA ARG A 91 12.55 -4.99 5.29
C ARG A 91 11.38 -5.68 5.99
N ALA A 92 10.39 -4.92 6.44
CA ALA A 92 9.12 -5.46 6.90
C ALA A 92 8.29 -5.85 5.66
N THR A 93 8.45 -7.10 5.25
CA THR A 93 7.65 -7.72 4.20
C THR A 93 6.53 -8.48 4.91
N CYS A 94 5.28 -8.06 4.71
CA CYS A 94 4.12 -8.91 4.99
C CYS A 94 4.08 -10.07 3.99
#